data_AF-A0A956QXJ8-F1
#
_entry.id   AF-A0A956QXJ8-F1
#
_cell.length_a   1.000
_cell.length_b   1.000
_cell.length_c   1.000
_cell.angle_alpha   90.00
_cell.angle_beta   90.00
_cell.angle_gamma   90.00
#
_symmetry.space_group_name_H-M   'P 1'
#
loop_
_entity.id
_entity.type
_entity.pdbx_description
1 polymer ?
#
loop_
_entity_poly.entity_id
_entity_poly.type
_entity_poly.pdbx_seq_one_letter_code
_entity_poly.pdbx_strand_id
1 'polypeptide(L)'
;MKAGTGYPLASPLFMVMDDPILHQFITYLAVKKNEQESEPEAATRIELSSEFIASVRESFQKHILDGERHLHVLAHLLASVFLKGDFELYSNVIGLLPDDDERPFLLRERITRGTLFSVTDIDLGRTVLDNFRYQQDGQWVPLMLSANFVEYIPVARPPSGVNRLTSRVKAEEELVNKLADELFSIDELITRDKQLRKYSKFIKDVFGIKIVCEDEATCWHIDEELH
;
A
#
# COMPACT_ATOMS: atom_id res chain seq x y z
N MET A 1 21.44 32.19 26.43
CA MET A 1 20.26 32.82 25.78
C MET A 1 20.04 32.07 24.47
N LYS A 2 18.96 31.27 24.43
CA LYS A 2 18.36 30.47 23.34
C LYS A 2 19.30 29.80 22.32
N ALA A 3 19.55 28.50 22.55
CA ALA A 3 19.86 27.55 21.49
C ALA A 3 18.65 27.46 20.54
N GLY A 4 18.87 27.71 19.25
CA GLY A 4 17.85 27.58 18.22
C GLY A 4 17.44 26.12 18.10
N THR A 5 16.17 25.85 18.36
CA THR A 5 15.49 24.60 18.02
C THR A 5 15.40 24.50 16.50
N GLY A 6 16.46 23.98 15.88
CA GLY A 6 16.40 23.53 14.49
C GLY A 6 15.53 22.28 14.46
N TYR A 7 14.25 22.45 14.14
CA TYR A 7 13.43 21.31 13.74
C TYR A 7 14.12 20.66 12.53
N PRO A 8 14.45 19.36 12.57
CA PRO A 8 14.97 18.68 11.41
C PRO A 8 13.92 18.76 10.30
N LEU A 9 14.39 18.93 9.06
CA LEU A 9 13.62 18.89 7.81
C LEU A 9 12.31 18.11 7.97
N ALA A 10 11.19 18.83 8.00
CA ALA A 10 9.87 18.23 8.12
C ALA A 10 9.67 17.28 6.93
N SER A 11 9.74 15.96 7.16
CA SER A 11 9.28 14.99 6.17
C SER A 11 7.85 15.37 5.77
N PRO A 12 7.49 15.32 4.47
CA PRO A 12 6.12 15.49 4.02
C PRO A 12 5.12 14.60 4.77
N LEU A 13 5.55 13.46 5.34
CA LEU A 13 4.73 12.62 6.21
C LEU A 13 4.17 13.38 7.43
N PHE A 14 4.93 14.30 8.02
CA PHE A 14 4.49 15.13 9.15
C PHE A 14 3.37 16.11 8.78
N MET A 15 3.18 16.40 7.49
CA MET A 15 2.11 17.28 7.03
C MET A 15 0.81 16.53 6.75
N VAL A 16 0.86 15.19 6.68
CA VAL A 16 -0.25 14.33 6.24
C VAL A 16 -0.77 13.44 7.37
N MET A 17 0.07 13.08 8.34
CA MET A 17 -0.34 12.29 9.49
C MET A 17 -0.66 13.20 10.68
N ASP A 18 -1.85 13.04 11.27
CA ASP A 18 -2.21 13.68 12.55
C ASP A 18 -2.21 12.63 13.67
N ASP A 19 -1.06 11.97 13.86
CA ASP A 19 -0.89 10.95 14.90
C ASP A 19 0.35 11.21 15.77
N PRO A 20 0.15 11.53 17.06
CA PRO A 20 1.25 11.88 17.96
C PRO A 20 2.18 10.70 18.26
N ILE A 21 1.69 9.45 18.23
CA ILE A 21 2.47 8.24 18.52
C ILE A 21 3.44 7.98 17.37
N LEU A 22 2.96 8.00 16.12
CA LEU A 22 3.81 7.84 14.94
C LEU A 22 4.80 8.99 14.81
N HIS A 23 4.36 10.22 15.07
CA HIS A 23 5.27 11.37 15.09
C HIS A 23 6.39 11.24 16.12
N GLN A 24 6.07 10.77 17.32
CA GLN A 24 7.07 10.53 18.35
C GLN A 24 8.07 9.46 17.90
N PHE A 25 7.58 8.37 17.30
CA PHE A 25 8.43 7.28 16.81
C PHE A 25 9.34 7.71 15.66
N ILE A 26 8.80 8.37 14.63
CA ILE A 26 9.57 8.90 13.49
C ILE A 26 10.61 9.90 13.96
N THR A 27 10.24 10.81 14.86
CA THR A 27 11.16 11.79 15.44
C THR A 27 12.30 11.09 16.18
N TYR A 28 11.99 10.08 16.99
CA TYR A 28 12.99 9.30 17.71
C TYR A 28 13.97 8.60 16.74
N LEU A 29 13.46 7.97 15.68
CA LEU A 29 14.30 7.33 14.66
C LEU A 29 15.18 8.35 13.91
N ALA A 30 14.63 9.52 13.57
CA ALA A 30 15.39 10.59 12.92
C ALA A 30 16.55 11.10 13.81
N VAL A 31 16.31 11.24 15.13
CA VAL A 31 17.37 11.57 16.09
C VAL A 31 18.44 10.48 16.12
N LYS A 32 18.05 9.20 16.17
CA LYS A 32 19.00 8.08 16.16
C LYS A 32 19.80 7.97 14.87
N LYS A 33 19.19 8.28 13.73
CA LYS A 33 19.88 8.40 12.45
C LYS A 33 20.95 9.51 12.51
N ASN A 34 20.58 10.70 13.00
CA ASN A 34 21.51 11.82 13.12
C ASN A 34 22.67 11.51 14.09
N GLU A 35 22.39 10.82 15.20
CA GLU A 35 23.43 10.33 16.14
C GLU A 35 24.44 9.43 15.39
N GLN A 36 23.95 8.41 14.68
CA GLN A 36 24.79 7.48 13.92
C GLN A 36 25.59 8.17 12.80
N GLU A 37 25.00 9.14 12.11
CA GLU A 37 25.67 9.89 11.05
C GLU A 37 26.75 10.84 11.60
N SER A 38 26.51 11.40 12.79
CA SER A 38 27.47 12.30 13.44
C SER A 38 28.68 11.57 14.03
N GLU A 39 28.51 10.32 14.46
CA GLU A 39 29.56 9.47 15.03
C GLU A 39 29.52 8.04 14.44
N PRO A 40 29.98 7.83 13.18
CA PRO A 40 29.79 6.58 12.46
C PRO A 40 30.43 5.34 13.10
N GLU A 41 31.54 5.54 13.80
CA GLU A 41 32.31 4.49 14.47
C GLU A 41 31.77 4.16 15.87
N ALA A 42 30.88 5.00 16.41
CA ALA A 42 30.23 4.76 17.69
C ALA A 42 28.99 3.89 17.49
N ALA A 43 28.77 2.95 18.42
CA ALA A 43 27.58 2.13 18.40
C ALA A 43 26.36 2.96 18.85
N THR A 44 25.44 3.24 17.93
CA THR A 44 24.15 3.86 18.30
C THR A 44 23.22 2.82 18.91
N ARG A 45 22.76 3.09 20.13
CA ARG A 45 21.81 2.21 20.83
C ARG A 45 20.38 2.69 20.61
N ILE A 46 19.52 1.78 20.19
CA ILE A 46 18.07 1.96 20.10
C ILE A 46 17.42 1.25 21.30
N GLU A 47 16.71 2.02 22.13
CA GLU A 47 15.95 1.50 23.27
C GLU A 47 14.49 1.91 23.13
N LEU A 48 13.59 0.93 23.05
CA LEU A 48 12.16 1.12 22.92
C LEU A 48 11.46 0.17 23.90
N SER A 49 10.49 0.66 24.66
CA SER A 49 9.70 -0.21 25.53
C SER A 49 8.75 -1.08 24.69
N SER A 50 8.46 -2.28 25.18
CA SER A 50 7.50 -3.18 24.53
C SER A 50 6.11 -2.53 24.40
N GLU A 51 5.67 -1.78 25.41
CA GLU A 51 4.41 -1.05 25.42
C GLU A 51 4.36 0.06 24.36
N PHE A 52 5.45 0.80 24.20
CA PHE A 52 5.54 1.83 23.17
C PHE A 52 5.53 1.22 21.77
N ILE A 53 6.27 0.13 21.55
CA ILE A 53 6.23 -0.61 20.27
C ILE A 53 4.82 -1.12 19.95
N ALA A 54 4.10 -1.65 20.94
CA ALA A 54 2.71 -2.09 20.75
C ALA A 54 1.81 -0.93 20.31
N SER A 55 1.95 0.24 20.96
CA SER A 55 1.19 1.44 20.63
C SER A 55 1.50 1.97 19.22
N VAL A 56 2.77 1.94 18.82
CA VAL A 56 3.20 2.30 17.46
C VAL A 56 2.59 1.37 16.42
N ARG A 57 2.58 0.05 16.67
CA ARG A 57 1.97 -0.94 15.77
C ARG A 57 0.47 -0.74 15.60
N GLU A 58 -0.23 -0.52 16.70
CA GLU A 58 -1.68 -0.27 16.69
C GLU A 58 -2.01 1.00 15.89
N SER A 59 -1.30 2.10 16.16
CA SER A 59 -1.48 3.35 15.42
C SER A 59 -1.17 3.18 13.93
N PHE A 60 -0.05 2.53 13.58
CA PHE A 60 0.31 2.27 12.18
C PHE A 60 -0.76 1.46 11.45
N GLN A 61 -1.27 0.38 12.07
CA GLN A 61 -2.34 -0.44 11.51
C GLN A 61 -3.62 0.37 11.27
N LYS A 62 -4.00 1.23 12.22
CA LYS A 62 -5.15 2.13 12.06
C LYS A 62 -4.96 3.10 10.89
N HIS A 63 -3.76 3.64 10.72
CA HIS A 63 -3.45 4.53 9.59
C HIS A 63 -3.47 3.83 8.24
N ILE A 64 -3.03 2.57 8.17
CA ILE A 64 -3.18 1.75 6.95
C ILE A 64 -4.67 1.59 6.64
N LEU A 65 -5.48 1.16 7.62
CA LEU A 65 -6.93 0.99 7.45
C LEU A 65 -7.62 2.27 6.96
N ASP A 66 -7.31 3.42 7.57
CA ASP A 66 -7.88 4.71 7.15
C ASP A 66 -7.38 5.12 5.76
N GLY A 67 -6.12 4.85 5.41
CA GLY A 67 -5.56 5.08 4.09
C GLY A 67 -6.22 4.24 2.99
N GLU A 68 -6.40 2.93 3.24
CA GLU A 68 -7.14 2.03 2.34
C GLU A 68 -8.59 2.47 2.18
N ARG A 69 -9.23 2.88 3.28
CA ARG A 69 -10.59 3.43 3.23
C ARG A 69 -10.66 4.68 2.36
N HIS A 70 -9.73 5.62 2.51
CA HIS A 70 -9.68 6.82 1.68
C HIS A 70 -9.45 6.49 0.21
N LEU A 71 -8.54 5.53 -0.09
CA LEU A 71 -8.33 5.03 -1.45
C LEU A 71 -9.64 4.51 -2.06
N HIS A 72 -10.36 3.66 -1.34
CA HIS A 72 -11.62 3.08 -1.85
C HIS A 72 -12.74 4.11 -1.95
N VAL A 73 -12.78 5.11 -1.07
CA VAL A 73 -13.71 6.24 -1.20
C VAL A 73 -13.43 7.02 -2.48
N LEU A 74 -12.16 7.38 -2.71
CA LEU A 74 -11.75 8.08 -3.93
C LEU A 74 -12.04 7.25 -5.17
N ALA A 75 -11.63 5.98 -5.20
CA ALA A 75 -11.88 5.06 -6.31
C ALA A 75 -13.38 4.91 -6.62
N HIS A 76 -14.23 4.82 -5.59
CA HIS A 76 -15.67 4.79 -5.76
C HIS A 76 -16.24 6.10 -6.33
N LEU A 77 -15.70 7.24 -5.90
CA LEU A 77 -16.10 8.55 -6.41
C LEU A 77 -15.71 8.70 -7.89
N LEU A 78 -14.47 8.38 -8.24
CA LEU A 78 -13.98 8.37 -9.63
C LEU A 78 -14.77 7.39 -10.50
N ALA A 79 -15.08 6.20 -9.99
CA ALA A 79 -15.92 5.23 -10.70
C ALA A 79 -17.32 5.81 -10.97
N SER A 80 -17.92 6.49 -9.99
CA SER A 80 -19.24 7.12 -10.13
C SER A 80 -19.24 8.25 -11.18
N VAL A 81 -18.14 8.99 -11.31
CA VAL A 81 -17.99 10.07 -12.29
C VAL A 81 -17.69 9.51 -13.68
N PHE A 82 -16.69 8.63 -13.79
CA PHE A 82 -16.15 8.20 -15.06
C PHE A 82 -16.84 7.00 -15.69
N LEU A 83 -17.42 6.09 -14.91
CA LEU A 83 -18.18 4.97 -15.49
C LEU A 83 -19.59 5.40 -15.94
N LYS A 84 -20.08 6.57 -15.53
CA LYS A 84 -21.38 7.15 -15.97
C LYS A 84 -22.53 6.13 -15.97
N GLY A 85 -22.72 5.42 -14.85
CA GLY A 85 -23.75 4.39 -14.68
C GLY A 85 -23.50 3.51 -13.46
N ASP A 86 -24.34 2.50 -13.27
CA ASP A 86 -24.15 1.49 -12.22
C ASP A 86 -22.91 0.63 -12.50
N PHE A 87 -22.20 0.27 -11.44
CA PHE A 87 -21.03 -0.61 -11.50
C PHE A 87 -21.05 -1.63 -10.36
N GLU A 88 -20.36 -2.74 -10.61
CA GLU A 88 -20.18 -3.82 -9.67
C GLU A 88 -18.74 -3.82 -9.13
N LEU A 89 -18.59 -4.29 -7.90
CA LEU A 89 -17.30 -4.42 -7.23
C LEU A 89 -16.84 -5.86 -7.26
N TYR A 90 -15.58 -6.06 -7.60
CA TYR A 90 -14.94 -7.38 -7.61
C TYR A 90 -13.62 -7.37 -6.86
N SER A 91 -13.45 -8.28 -5.91
CA SER A 91 -12.14 -8.60 -5.34
C SER A 91 -11.43 -9.58 -6.27
N ASN A 92 -10.22 -9.23 -6.67
CA ASN A 92 -9.39 -10.03 -7.54
C ASN A 92 -8.17 -10.50 -6.74
N VAL A 93 -8.21 -11.76 -6.34
CA VAL A 93 -7.23 -12.41 -5.47
C VAL A 93 -6.24 -13.18 -6.31
N ILE A 94 -4.97 -12.79 -6.22
CA ILE A 94 -3.85 -13.54 -6.77
C ILE A 94 -3.36 -14.49 -5.67
N GLY A 95 -3.60 -15.78 -5.86
CA GLY A 95 -3.13 -16.83 -4.96
C GLY A 95 -1.95 -17.61 -5.56
N LEU A 96 -1.19 -18.25 -4.69
CA LEU A 96 -0.10 -19.17 -5.01
C LEU A 96 -0.41 -20.55 -4.44
N LEU A 97 0.08 -21.57 -5.14
CA LEU A 97 0.08 -22.93 -4.61
C LEU A 97 1.19 -23.05 -3.56
N PRO A 98 1.04 -23.91 -2.54
CA PRO A 98 2.13 -24.22 -1.63
C PRO A 98 3.36 -24.71 -2.41
N ASP A 99 4.53 -24.18 -2.06
CA ASP A 99 5.83 -24.50 -2.64
C ASP A 99 5.98 -24.20 -4.16
N ASP A 100 5.06 -23.44 -4.77
CA ASP A 100 5.15 -23.01 -6.18
C ASP A 100 4.74 -21.54 -6.34
N ASP A 101 5.73 -20.66 -6.22
CA ASP A 101 5.59 -19.21 -6.41
C ASP A 101 5.60 -18.81 -7.90
N GLU A 102 5.89 -19.74 -8.83
CA GLU A 102 6.01 -19.45 -10.26
C GLU A 102 4.66 -19.51 -10.99
N ARG A 103 3.63 -20.09 -10.36
CA ARG A 103 2.31 -20.30 -10.97
C ARG A 103 1.19 -19.64 -10.16
N PRO A 104 1.07 -18.31 -10.23
CA PRO A 104 -0.07 -17.62 -9.65
C PRO A 104 -1.37 -17.95 -10.36
N PHE A 105 -2.46 -18.02 -9.60
CA PHE A 105 -3.82 -18.11 -10.12
C PHE A 105 -4.64 -16.90 -9.67
N LEU A 106 -5.72 -16.62 -10.41
CA LEU A 106 -6.63 -15.51 -10.13
C LEU A 106 -8.00 -16.04 -9.71
N LEU A 107 -8.48 -15.61 -8.55
CA LEU A 107 -9.87 -15.76 -8.13
C LEU A 107 -10.55 -14.39 -8.19
N ARG A 108 -11.75 -14.35 -8.75
CA ARG A 108 -12.56 -13.13 -8.81
C ARG A 108 -13.87 -13.37 -8.09
N GLU A 109 -14.10 -12.59 -7.03
CA GLU A 109 -15.30 -12.66 -6.20
C GLU A 109 -16.06 -11.32 -6.28
N ARG A 110 -17.37 -11.35 -6.48
CA ARG A 110 -18.19 -10.14 -6.37
C ARG A 110 -18.33 -9.73 -4.91
N ILE A 111 -18.08 -8.46 -4.60
CA ILE A 111 -18.16 -7.92 -3.24
C ILE A 111 -19.17 -6.79 -3.13
N THR A 112 -19.56 -6.45 -1.90
CA THR A 112 -20.40 -5.29 -1.63
C THR A 112 -19.57 -4.10 -1.18
N ARG A 113 -20.15 -2.90 -1.30
CA ARG A 113 -19.58 -1.68 -0.74
C ARG A 113 -19.36 -1.79 0.77
N GLY A 114 -20.31 -2.40 1.49
CA GLY A 114 -20.20 -2.61 2.93
C GLY A 114 -19.00 -3.47 3.29
N THR A 115 -18.79 -4.57 2.55
CA THR A 115 -17.64 -5.45 2.72
C THR A 115 -16.33 -4.69 2.48
N LEU A 116 -16.21 -3.99 1.35
CA LEU A 116 -15.00 -3.26 0.97
C LEU A 116 -14.55 -2.23 2.01
N PHE A 117 -15.48 -1.55 2.66
CA PHE A 117 -15.15 -0.52 3.67
C PHE A 117 -15.01 -1.05 5.10
N SER A 118 -15.17 -2.36 5.31
CA SER A 118 -15.17 -2.98 6.64
C SER A 118 -13.90 -3.75 7.00
N VAL A 119 -13.05 -4.06 6.01
CA VAL A 119 -11.84 -4.87 6.15
C VAL A 119 -10.71 -4.27 5.32
N THR A 120 -9.47 -4.67 5.60
CA THR A 120 -8.34 -4.35 4.73
C THR A 120 -8.40 -5.12 3.40
N ASP A 121 -7.68 -4.65 2.38
CA ASP A 121 -7.52 -5.37 1.11
C ASP A 121 -6.89 -6.75 1.30
N ILE A 122 -5.94 -6.88 2.24
CA ILE A 122 -5.30 -8.16 2.53
C ILE A 122 -6.25 -9.14 3.22
N ASP A 123 -7.05 -8.66 4.18
CA ASP A 123 -8.03 -9.50 4.88
C ASP A 123 -9.20 -9.89 3.97
N LEU A 124 -9.61 -8.98 3.07
CA LEU A 124 -10.56 -9.29 2.01
C LEU A 124 -10.04 -10.43 1.12
N GLY A 125 -8.78 -10.33 0.68
CA GLY A 125 -8.14 -11.35 -0.13
C GLY A 125 -8.04 -12.70 0.58
N ARG A 126 -7.64 -12.70 1.86
CA ARG A 126 -7.59 -13.91 2.69
C ARG A 126 -8.95 -14.55 2.85
N THR A 127 -9.99 -13.77 3.13
CA THR A 127 -11.37 -14.26 3.31
C THR A 127 -11.87 -14.97 2.05
N VAL A 128 -11.60 -14.42 0.87
CA VAL A 128 -11.95 -15.07 -0.40
C VAL A 128 -11.16 -16.36 -0.58
N LEU A 129 -9.84 -16.32 -0.33
CA LEU A 129 -8.95 -17.47 -0.51
C LEU A 129 -9.23 -18.63 0.46
N ASP A 130 -9.69 -18.31 1.67
CA ASP A 130 -9.98 -19.29 2.73
C ASP A 130 -11.08 -20.28 2.35
N ASN A 131 -11.90 -19.97 1.35
CA ASN A 131 -12.92 -20.89 0.81
C ASN A 131 -12.33 -21.98 -0.10
N PHE A 132 -11.05 -21.89 -0.45
CA PHE A 132 -10.39 -22.76 -1.41
C PHE A 132 -9.27 -23.57 -0.75
N ARG A 133 -9.12 -24.82 -1.19
CA ARG A 133 -8.02 -25.69 -0.80
C ARG A 133 -7.44 -26.34 -2.03
N TYR A 134 -6.15 -26.64 -1.99
CA TYR A 134 -5.46 -27.36 -3.05
C TYR A 134 -5.20 -28.80 -2.61
N GLN A 135 -5.36 -29.76 -3.51
CA GLN A 135 -5.06 -31.15 -3.21
C GLN A 135 -3.61 -31.46 -3.59
N GLN A 136 -2.78 -31.71 -2.59
CA GLN A 136 -1.37 -32.07 -2.76
C GLN A 136 -1.09 -33.35 -1.96
N ASP A 137 -0.53 -34.36 -2.62
CA ASP A 137 -0.18 -35.66 -2.00
C ASP A 137 -1.31 -36.31 -1.17
N GLY A 138 -2.55 -36.14 -1.64
CA GLY A 138 -3.75 -36.68 -0.99
C GLY A 138 -4.25 -35.86 0.20
N GLN A 139 -3.63 -34.73 0.52
CA GLN A 139 -4.07 -33.80 1.56
C GLN A 139 -4.59 -32.49 0.98
N TRP A 140 -5.59 -31.91 1.64
CA TRP A 140 -6.09 -30.57 1.31
C TRP A 140 -5.29 -29.54 2.09
N VAL A 141 -4.49 -28.76 1.37
CA VAL A 141 -3.59 -27.74 1.93
C VAL A 141 -4.14 -26.33 1.68
N PRO A 142 -3.86 -25.36 2.59
CA PRO A 142 -4.24 -23.97 2.39
C PRO A 142 -3.46 -23.36 1.21
N LEU A 143 -4.06 -22.35 0.58
CA LEU A 143 -3.43 -21.57 -0.48
C LEU A 143 -2.74 -20.34 0.12
N MET A 144 -1.74 -19.79 -0.57
CA MET A 144 -1.04 -18.59 -0.12
C MET A 144 -1.56 -17.36 -0.86
N LEU A 145 -1.82 -16.27 -0.14
CA LEU A 145 -2.21 -15.00 -0.74
C LEU A 145 -0.95 -14.25 -1.22
N SER A 146 -0.88 -13.94 -2.50
CA SER A 146 0.18 -13.07 -3.05
C SER A 146 -0.27 -11.61 -3.12
N ALA A 147 -1.47 -11.35 -3.65
CA ALA A 147 -2.00 -10.00 -3.74
C ALA A 147 -3.52 -10.00 -3.83
N ASN A 148 -4.13 -8.87 -3.47
CA ASN A 148 -5.53 -8.57 -3.76
C ASN A 148 -5.62 -7.18 -4.41
N PHE A 149 -6.61 -6.99 -5.28
CA PHE A 149 -6.97 -5.68 -5.80
C PHE A 149 -8.46 -5.64 -6.12
N VAL A 150 -9.05 -4.45 -6.12
CA VAL A 150 -10.48 -4.27 -6.30
C VAL A 150 -10.77 -3.63 -7.64
N GLU A 151 -11.71 -4.20 -8.38
CA GLU A 151 -12.19 -3.65 -9.65
C GLU A 151 -13.60 -3.11 -9.54
N TYR A 152 -13.81 -1.99 -10.22
CA TYR A 152 -15.08 -1.31 -10.41
C TYR A 152 -15.43 -1.51 -11.89
N ILE A 153 -16.42 -2.35 -12.14
CA ILE A 153 -16.78 -2.79 -13.50
C ILE A 153 -18.17 -2.27 -13.83
N PRO A 154 -18.34 -1.47 -14.90
CA PRO A 154 -19.64 -0.96 -15.29
C PRO A 154 -20.57 -2.11 -15.71
N VAL A 155 -21.85 -2.05 -15.32
CA VAL A 155 -22.85 -3.10 -15.62
C VAL A 155 -23.15 -3.18 -17.13
N ALA A 156 -23.03 -2.05 -17.82
CA ALA A 156 -23.19 -1.93 -19.26
C ALA A 156 -22.01 -1.14 -19.84
N ARG A 157 -21.82 -1.18 -21.17
CA ARG A 157 -20.78 -0.39 -21.82
C ARG A 157 -21.02 1.10 -21.52
N PRO A 158 -20.09 1.78 -20.84
CA PRO A 158 -20.32 3.15 -20.42
C PRO A 158 -20.10 4.11 -21.60
N PRO A 159 -20.88 5.20 -21.68
CA PRO A 159 -20.76 6.18 -22.76
C PRO A 159 -19.48 7.02 -22.69
N SER A 160 -18.74 6.93 -21.57
CA SER A 160 -17.47 7.62 -21.37
C SER A 160 -16.28 6.96 -22.04
N GLY A 161 -16.41 5.71 -22.53
CA GLY A 161 -15.28 4.92 -23.01
C GLY A 161 -14.38 4.36 -21.90
N VAL A 162 -14.72 4.56 -20.62
CA VAL A 162 -13.94 4.03 -19.48
C VAL A 162 -14.43 2.63 -19.13
N ASN A 163 -13.65 1.60 -19.45
CA ASN A 163 -14.04 0.20 -19.34
C ASN A 163 -14.03 -0.36 -17.91
N ARG A 164 -13.11 0.10 -17.06
CA ARG A 164 -13.03 -0.28 -15.64
C ARG A 164 -12.09 0.64 -14.87
N LEU A 165 -12.25 0.63 -13.55
CA LEU A 165 -11.30 1.21 -12.61
C LEU A 165 -10.79 0.12 -11.67
N THR A 166 -9.51 0.18 -11.30
CA THR A 166 -8.88 -0.75 -10.36
C THR A 166 -8.24 0.04 -9.23
N SER A 167 -8.54 -0.30 -7.98
CA SER A 167 -7.77 0.15 -6.82
C SER A 167 -6.88 -0.98 -6.30
N ARG A 168 -5.66 -0.64 -5.88
CA ARG A 168 -4.72 -1.60 -5.29
C ARG A 168 -3.92 -0.93 -4.17
N VAL A 169 -3.76 -1.69 -3.10
CA VAL A 169 -2.80 -1.42 -2.02
C VAL A 169 -1.60 -2.34 -2.21
N LYS A 170 -0.39 -1.82 -2.03
CA LYS A 170 0.82 -2.66 -2.00
C LYS A 170 0.93 -3.42 -0.68
N ALA A 171 1.54 -4.61 -0.72
CA ALA A 171 1.66 -5.47 0.46
C ALA A 171 2.42 -4.79 1.60
N GLU A 172 2.09 -5.14 2.84
CA GLU A 172 2.69 -4.56 4.06
C GLU A 172 4.23 -4.60 4.05
N GLU A 173 4.82 -5.70 3.59
CA GLU A 173 6.27 -5.84 3.44
C GLU A 173 6.86 -4.81 2.46
N GLU A 174 6.16 -4.55 1.36
CA GLU A 174 6.54 -3.50 0.42
C GLU A 174 6.37 -2.09 1.03
N LEU A 175 5.44 -1.91 1.97
CA LEU A 175 5.27 -0.64 2.69
C LEU A 175 6.41 -0.43 3.71
N VAL A 176 6.76 -1.47 4.46
CA VAL A 176 7.85 -1.42 5.45
C VAL A 176 9.18 -1.15 4.77
N ASN A 177 9.47 -1.83 3.66
CA ASN A 177 10.68 -1.58 2.88
C ASN A 177 10.76 -0.13 2.42
N LYS A 178 9.66 0.42 1.89
CA LYS A 178 9.61 1.82 1.45
C LYS A 178 9.74 2.82 2.58
N LEU A 179 9.11 2.56 3.73
CA LEU A 179 9.22 3.43 4.90
C LEU A 179 10.67 3.42 5.43
N ALA A 180 11.30 2.25 5.47
CA ALA A 180 12.71 2.12 5.82
C ALA A 180 13.60 2.89 4.83
N ASP A 181 13.31 2.82 3.53
CA ASP A 181 14.02 3.59 2.51
C ASP A 181 13.85 5.11 2.71
N GLU A 182 12.65 5.60 3.01
CA GLU A 182 12.40 7.03 3.28
C GLU A 182 13.14 7.51 4.54
N LEU A 183 13.00 6.78 5.65
CA LEU A 183 13.56 7.17 6.94
C LEU A 183 15.09 7.11 6.93
N PHE A 184 15.67 6.06 6.35
CA PHE A 184 17.10 5.79 6.46
C PHE A 184 17.87 6.06 5.16
N SER A 185 17.20 6.53 4.11
CA SER A 185 17.83 6.83 2.81
C SER A 185 18.63 5.63 2.29
N ILE A 186 18.12 4.41 2.52
CA ILE A 186 18.80 3.14 2.17
C ILE A 186 19.10 3.11 0.67
N ASP A 187 18.22 3.70 -0.15
CA ASP A 187 18.44 3.93 -1.57
C ASP A 187 19.78 4.63 -1.88
N GLU A 188 20.18 5.66 -1.13
CA GLU A 188 21.43 6.38 -1.37
C GLU A 188 22.66 5.53 -1.02
N LEU A 189 22.54 4.70 0.03
CA LEU A 189 23.54 3.68 0.41
C LEU A 189 23.66 2.59 -0.65
N ILE A 190 22.53 2.09 -1.14
CA ILE A 190 22.42 1.07 -2.18
C ILE A 190 22.93 1.58 -3.53
N THR A 191 22.70 2.85 -3.88
CA THR A 191 23.11 3.46 -5.15
C THR A 191 24.64 3.59 -5.25
N ARG A 192 25.33 3.68 -4.10
CA ARG A 192 26.80 3.67 -4.00
C ARG A 192 27.41 2.29 -4.25
N ASP A 193 26.64 1.21 -4.11
CA ASP A 193 27.08 -0.16 -4.39
C ASP A 193 26.60 -0.64 -5.77
N LYS A 194 27.54 -0.92 -6.69
CA LYS A 194 27.25 -1.32 -8.08
C LYS A 194 26.44 -2.62 -8.18
N GLN A 195 26.46 -3.47 -7.16
CA GLN A 195 25.71 -4.74 -7.13
C GLN A 195 24.23 -4.54 -6.74
N LEU A 196 23.92 -3.51 -5.93
CA LEU A 196 22.61 -3.31 -5.31
C LEU A 196 21.71 -2.30 -6.08
N ARG A 197 22.21 -1.65 -7.13
CA ARG A 197 21.46 -0.75 -8.03
C ARG A 197 20.13 -1.29 -8.60
N LYS A 198 19.87 -2.58 -8.50
CA LYS A 198 18.59 -3.20 -8.90
C LYS A 198 17.44 -2.82 -7.96
N TYR A 199 17.75 -2.35 -6.76
CA TYR A 199 16.78 -2.07 -5.69
C TYR A 199 16.45 -0.56 -5.52
N SER A 200 17.23 0.35 -6.13
CA SER A 200 17.20 1.81 -5.82
C SER A 200 16.08 2.65 -6.46
N LYS A 201 14.87 2.10 -6.62
CA LYS A 201 13.92 2.65 -7.60
C LYS A 201 12.54 3.07 -7.08
N PHE A 202 12.32 3.45 -5.82
CA PHE A 202 10.90 3.53 -5.40
C PHE A 202 10.52 4.63 -4.40
N ILE A 203 10.24 5.82 -4.94
CA ILE A 203 9.21 6.71 -4.36
C ILE A 203 8.08 6.87 -5.38
N LYS A 204 7.18 5.88 -5.50
CA LYS A 204 5.78 5.98 -6.00
C LYS A 204 4.87 4.81 -5.55
N ASP A 205 3.58 5.16 -5.37
CA ASP A 205 2.33 4.39 -5.25
C ASP A 205 2.28 3.31 -4.15
N VAL A 206 2.00 3.71 -2.90
CA VAL A 206 1.49 2.80 -1.85
C VAL A 206 0.04 2.41 -2.16
N PHE A 207 -0.73 3.42 -2.55
CA PHE A 207 -2.09 3.31 -3.04
C PHE A 207 -2.07 3.64 -4.54
N GLY A 208 -2.75 2.82 -5.33
CA GLY A 208 -2.83 3.01 -6.78
C GLY A 208 -4.25 2.92 -7.27
N ILE A 209 -4.64 3.85 -8.15
CA ILE A 209 -5.84 3.77 -8.97
C ILE A 209 -5.42 3.66 -10.42
N LYS A 210 -5.96 2.68 -11.13
CA LYS A 210 -5.79 2.52 -12.57
C LYS A 210 -7.14 2.66 -13.25
N ILE A 211 -7.23 3.59 -14.20
CA ILE A 211 -8.39 3.77 -15.07
C ILE A 211 -8.06 3.13 -16.41
N VAL A 212 -8.94 2.28 -16.92
CA VAL A 212 -8.75 1.61 -18.22
C VAL A 212 -9.78 2.13 -19.20
N CYS A 213 -9.31 2.85 -20.22
CA CYS A 213 -10.14 3.40 -21.28
C CYS A 213 -10.17 2.50 -22.52
N GLU A 214 -11.06 2.78 -23.46
CA GLU A 214 -11.18 2.05 -24.72
C GLU A 214 -10.10 2.42 -25.74
N ASP A 215 -9.66 3.68 -25.73
CA ASP A 215 -8.64 4.19 -26.62
C ASP A 215 -7.81 5.31 -25.97
N GLU A 216 -6.78 5.75 -26.71
CA GLU A 216 -5.85 6.78 -26.26
C GLU A 216 -6.51 8.15 -26.13
N ALA A 217 -7.45 8.50 -27.01
CA ALA A 217 -8.16 9.79 -26.96
C ALA A 217 -8.98 9.90 -25.67
N THR A 218 -9.63 8.82 -25.27
CA THR A 218 -10.36 8.73 -24.00
C THR A 218 -9.40 8.83 -22.81
N CYS A 219 -8.22 8.21 -22.86
CA CYS A 219 -7.21 8.38 -21.81
C CYS A 219 -6.82 9.85 -21.62
N TRP A 220 -6.54 10.58 -22.71
CA TRP A 220 -6.18 12.00 -22.64
C TRP A 220 -7.32 12.86 -22.09
N HIS A 221 -8.56 12.61 -22.53
CA HIS A 221 -9.72 13.33 -22.02
C HIS A 221 -9.91 13.15 -20.50
N ILE A 222 -9.73 11.93 -20.00
CA ILE A 222 -9.81 11.63 -18.56
C ILE A 222 -8.65 12.28 -17.80
N ASP A 223 -7.44 12.28 -18.37
CA ASP A 223 -6.28 12.96 -17.78
C ASP A 223 -6.51 14.48 -17.64
N GLU A 224 -7.15 15.10 -18.64
CA GLU A 224 -7.57 16.52 -18.58
C GLU A 224 -8.65 16.77 -17.50
N GLU A 225 -9.62 15.86 -17.31
CA GLU A 225 -10.64 16.02 -16.26
C GLU A 225 -10.08 15.83 -14.84
N LEU A 226 -8.92 15.20 -14.69
CA LEU A 226 -8.25 14.95 -13.41
C LEU A 226 -7.34 16.10 -12.93
N HIS A 227 -6.95 17.02 -13.83
CA HIS A 227 -6.02 18.13 -13.55
C HIS A 227 -6.74 19.49 -13.45
#